data_AF-A0A379RV48-F1
#
_entry.id   AF-A0A379RV48-F1
#
_cell.length_a   1.000
_cell.length_b   1.000
_cell.length_c   1.000
_cell.angle_alpha   90.00
_cell.angle_beta   90.00
_cell.angle_gamma   90.00
#
_symmetry.space_group_name_H-M   'P 1'
#
loop_
_entity.id
_entity.type
_entity.pdbx_description
1 polymer ?
#
loop_
_entity_poly.entity_id
_entity_poly.type
_entity_poly.pdbx_seq_one_letter_code
_entity_poly.pdbx_strand_id
1 'polypeptide(L)'
;MKAPGTILIKAATSTRLCKYGNPNVLTLDIGTSQLAQATSAHTTLVEIEKYTGHLDNVTAFNGPVEMVAQCEYVPASQGNQHD
;
A
#
# COMPACT_ATOMS: atom_id res chain seq x y z
N MET A 1 26.35 -11.02 -0.37
CA MET A 1 26.45 -9.66 -0.94
C MET A 1 25.46 -8.78 -0.17
N LYS A 2 25.90 -7.99 0.82
CA LYS A 2 25.00 -7.07 1.56
C LYS A 2 24.70 -5.88 0.65
N ALA A 3 23.43 -5.56 0.42
CA ALA A 3 23.06 -4.34 -0.30
C ALA A 3 23.68 -3.11 0.41
N PRO A 4 24.31 -2.17 -0.32
CA PRO A 4 24.80 -0.93 0.26
C PRO A 4 23.65 -0.20 0.97
N GLY A 5 23.95 0.40 2.13
CA GLY A 5 22.99 0.81 3.14
C GLY A 5 21.75 1.53 2.61
N THR A 6 20.58 1.00 2.97
CA THR A 6 19.28 1.57 2.63
C THR A 6 19.09 2.93 3.31
N ILE A 7 18.44 3.85 2.59
CA ILE A 7 18.09 5.18 3.05
C ILE A 7 16.60 5.19 3.40
N LEU A 8 16.26 5.81 4.53
CA LEU A 8 14.88 6.08 4.92
C LEU A 8 14.54 7.53 4.59
N ILE A 9 13.41 7.73 3.92
CA ILE A 9 12.87 9.06 3.58
C ILE A 9 11.52 9.20 4.26
N LYS A 10 11.36 10.26 5.05
CA LYS A 10 10.15 10.55 5.81
C LYS A 10 9.45 11.77 5.22
N ALA A 11 8.14 11.65 5.04
CA ALA A 11 7.26 12.79 4.87
C ALA A 11 6.67 13.18 6.22
N ALA A 12 6.30 14.45 6.38
CA ALA A 12 5.84 15.00 7.66
C ALA A 12 4.62 14.28 8.28
N THR A 13 3.84 13.54 7.48
CA THR A 13 2.54 12.96 7.89
C THR A 13 2.37 11.46 7.62
N SER A 14 3.34 10.78 7.00
CA SER A 14 3.17 9.36 6.63
C SER A 14 3.74 8.40 7.68
N THR A 15 2.92 7.47 8.16
CA THR A 15 3.30 6.42 9.14
C THR A 15 3.65 5.08 8.48
N ARG A 16 3.61 4.98 7.15
CA ARG A 16 3.83 3.73 6.40
C ARG A 16 5.10 3.79 5.56
N LEU A 17 5.78 2.65 5.44
CA LEU A 17 7.00 2.49 4.63
C LEU A 17 6.71 1.78 3.32
N CYS A 18 7.19 2.37 2.22
CA CYS A 18 7.20 1.71 0.92
C CYS A 18 8.50 0.90 0.78
N LYS A 19 8.38 -0.41 0.54
CA LYS A 19 9.54 -1.32 0.40
C LYS A 19 10.34 -1.08 -0.90
N TYR A 20 9.74 -0.41 -1.89
CA TYR A 20 10.32 -0.23 -3.23
C TYR A 20 10.79 1.21 -3.49
N GLY A 21 9.97 2.21 -3.15
CA GLY A 21 10.30 3.63 -3.33
C GLY A 21 9.36 4.39 -4.26
N ASN A 22 8.06 4.39 -3.99
CA ASN A 22 7.12 5.27 -4.69
C ASN A 22 7.24 6.70 -4.14
N PRO A 23 7.69 7.69 -4.93
CA PRO A 23 7.88 9.06 -4.45
C PRO A 23 6.56 9.73 -4.03
N ASN A 24 5.44 9.34 -4.62
CA ASN A 24 4.14 9.94 -4.32
C ASN A 24 3.59 9.55 -2.94
N VAL A 25 4.23 8.59 -2.25
CA VAL A 25 3.96 8.31 -0.83
C VAL A 25 4.40 9.48 0.06
N LEU A 26 5.29 10.34 -0.46
CA LEU A 26 5.84 11.50 0.24
C LEU A 26 5.18 12.82 -0.18
N THR A 27 4.33 12.82 -1.22
CA THR A 27 3.70 14.03 -1.75
C THR A 27 2.36 14.28 -1.10
N LEU A 28 2.01 15.55 -0.93
CA LEU A 28 0.70 15.95 -0.43
C LEU A 28 -0.33 15.89 -1.57
N ASP A 29 -1.52 15.37 -1.26
CA ASP A 29 -2.67 15.40 -2.17
C ASP A 29 -3.48 16.68 -1.95
N ILE A 30 -2.97 17.78 -2.50
CA ILE A 30 -3.60 19.10 -2.41
C ILE A 30 -3.71 19.75 -3.80
N GLY A 31 -4.87 20.35 -4.08
CA GLY A 31 -5.12 21.08 -5.31
C GLY A 31 -4.29 22.37 -5.41
N THR A 32 -3.88 22.74 -6.62
CA THR A 32 -3.03 23.94 -6.84
C THR A 32 -3.70 25.26 -6.45
N SER A 33 -5.01 25.40 -6.69
CA SER A 33 -5.79 26.59 -6.34
C SER A 33 -7.30 26.28 -6.37
N GLN A 34 -8.11 27.15 -5.76
CA GLN A 34 -9.57 27.06 -5.81
C GLN A 34 -10.13 26.97 -7.24
N LEU A 35 -9.44 27.59 -8.21
CA LEU A 35 -9.86 27.62 -9.61
C LEU A 35 -9.54 26.32 -10.35
N ALA A 36 -8.27 25.91 -10.36
CA ALA A 36 -7.79 24.86 -11.26
C ALA A 36 -7.84 23.45 -10.65
N GLN A 37 -7.65 23.33 -9.32
CA GLN A 37 -7.59 22.04 -8.61
C GLN A 37 -6.68 20.99 -9.29
N ALA A 38 -5.57 21.43 -9.90
CA ALA A 38 -4.61 20.55 -10.54
C ALA A 38 -3.68 19.91 -9.49
N THR A 39 -2.79 19.00 -9.93
CA THR A 39 -1.81 18.35 -9.05
C THR A 39 -0.74 19.32 -8.53
N SER A 40 -0.35 19.17 -7.27
CA SER A 40 0.73 19.93 -6.61
C SER A 40 1.91 19.04 -6.18
N ALA A 41 2.07 17.85 -6.78
CA ALA A 41 3.00 16.81 -6.31
C ALA A 41 4.49 17.22 -6.29
N HIS A 42 4.89 18.23 -7.06
CA HIS A 42 6.29 18.67 -7.16
C HIS A 42 6.75 19.54 -5.98
N THR A 43 5.84 19.89 -5.07
CA THR A 43 6.13 20.66 -3.87
C THR A 43 5.97 19.77 -2.64
N THR A 44 7.08 19.27 -2.09
CA THR A 44 7.08 18.53 -0.83
C THR A 44 8.38 18.76 -0.06
N LEU A 45 8.30 18.67 1.27
CA LEU A 45 9.45 18.73 2.17
C LEU A 45 9.66 17.34 2.79
N VAL A 46 10.92 16.90 2.84
CA VAL A 46 11.28 15.57 3.31
C VAL A 46 12.49 15.62 4.24
N GLU A 47 12.60 14.62 5.10
CA GLU A 47 13.79 14.33 5.90
C GLU A 47 14.36 12.98 5.49
N ILE A 48 15.69 12.86 5.51
CA ILE A 48 16.42 11.68 5.07
C ILE A 48 17.35 11.21 6.17
N GLU A 49 17.31 9.91 6.48
CA GLU A 49 18.22 9.26 7.43
C GLU A 49 18.67 7.89 6.93
N LYS A 50 19.72 7.33 7.55
CA LYS A 50 20.13 5.95 7.26
C LYS A 50 19.12 4.98 7.86
N TYR A 51 18.61 4.04 7.05
CA TYR A 51 17.71 3.01 7.55
C TYR A 51 18.49 1.95 8.35
N THR A 52 18.05 1.69 9.58
CA THR A 52 18.68 0.74 10.51
C THR A 52 17.79 -0.47 10.84
N GLY A 53 16.56 -0.51 10.30
CA GLY A 53 15.61 -1.59 10.54
C GLY A 53 15.83 -2.84 9.67
N HIS A 54 14.95 -3.83 9.84
CA HIS A 54 14.91 -5.01 8.96
C HIS A 54 14.45 -4.61 7.56
N LEU A 55 15.10 -5.16 6.53
CA LEU A 55 14.75 -4.93 5.13
C LEU A 55 13.84 -6.03 4.65
N ASP A 56 12.55 -5.71 4.50
CA ASP A 56 11.59 -6.62 3.88
C ASP A 56 11.85 -6.77 2.38
N ASN A 57 11.55 -7.95 1.85
CA ASN A 57 11.59 -8.18 0.40
C ASN A 57 10.52 -7.33 -0.32
N VAL A 58 10.87 -6.85 -1.52
CA VAL A 58 9.95 -6.15 -2.40
C VAL A 58 8.85 -7.11 -2.85
N THR A 59 7.59 -6.73 -2.65
CA THR A 59 6.41 -7.54 -3.02
C THR A 59 5.60 -6.98 -4.18
N ALA A 60 5.96 -5.79 -4.70
CA ALA A 60 5.16 -5.09 -5.72
C ALA A 60 5.05 -5.84 -7.06
N PHE A 61 5.94 -6.80 -7.31
CA PHE A 61 6.03 -7.55 -8.58
C PHE A 61 5.59 -9.01 -8.46
N ASN A 62 5.13 -9.44 -7.29
CA ASN A 62 4.78 -10.84 -7.04
C ASN A 62 3.36 -11.20 -7.53
N GLY A 63 2.61 -10.24 -8.06
CA GLY A 63 1.20 -10.42 -8.42
C GLY A 63 0.29 -10.57 -7.19
N PRO A 64 -1.04 -10.68 -7.42
CA PRO A 64 -1.99 -10.97 -6.36
C PRO A 64 -1.87 -12.43 -5.88
N VAL A 65 -2.36 -12.70 -4.67
CA VAL A 65 -2.55 -14.08 -4.19
C VAL A 65 -3.78 -14.66 -4.90
N GLU A 66 -3.66 -15.87 -5.42
CA GLU A 66 -4.78 -16.62 -5.99
C GLU A 66 -5.77 -16.98 -4.88
N MET A 67 -7.04 -16.62 -5.07
CA MET A 67 -8.12 -16.97 -4.15
C MET A 67 -8.78 -18.26 -4.62
N VAL A 68 -8.72 -19.31 -3.79
CA VAL A 68 -9.45 -20.56 -4.03
C VAL A 68 -10.73 -20.55 -3.18
N ALA A 69 -11.89 -20.50 -3.83
CA ALA A 69 -13.17 -20.61 -3.13
C ALA A 69 -13.36 -22.05 -2.62
N GLN A 70 -13.53 -22.21 -1.31
CA GLN A 70 -13.96 -23.48 -0.72
C GLN A 70 -15.48 -23.47 -0.64
N CYS A 71 -16.14 -24.01 -1.67
CA CYS A 71 -17.58 -24.25 -1.63
C CYS A 71 -17.83 -25.56 -0.90
N GLU A 72 -18.39 -25.50 0.30
CA GLU A 72 -18.93 -26.66 1.00
C GLU A 72 -20.38 -26.89 0.56
N TYR A 73 -20.75 -28.15 0.28
CA TYR A 73 -22.10 -28.51 -0.12
C TYR A 73 -23.04 -28.44 1.09
N VAL A 74 -24.02 -27.54 1.05
CA VAL A 74 -25.12 -27.49 2.02
C VAL A 74 -26.35 -28.16 1.40
N PRO A 75 -26.76 -29.35 1.88
CA PRO A 75 -27.99 -29.98 1.40
C PRO A 75 -29.19 -29.10 1.76
N ALA A 76 -30.17 -29.00 0.85
CA ALA A 76 -31.42 -28.32 1.11
C ALA A 76 -32.13 -29.01 2.31
N SER A 77 -32.45 -28.24 3.36
CA SER A 77 -33.29 -28.72 4.45
C SER A 77 -34.62 -29.17 3.86
N GLN A 78 -34.98 -30.44 4.05
CA GLN A 78 -36.27 -30.98 3.61
C GLN A 78 -37.37 -30.11 4.22
N GLY A 79 -38.09 -29.38 3.37
CA GLY A 79 -39.23 -28.58 3.81
C GLY A 79 -40.25 -29.49 4.46
N ASN A 80 -40.64 -29.17 5.70
CA ASN A 80 -41.72 -29.87 6.39
C ASN A 80 -42.96 -29.87 5.49
N GLN A 81 -43.42 -31.07 5.14
CA GLN A 81 -44.75 -31.28 4.56
C GLN A 81 -45.75 -30.75 5.60
N HIS A 82 -46.39 -29.62 5.28
CA HIS A 82 -47.56 -29.17 6.01
C HIS A 82 -48.76 -29.96 5.48
N ASP A 83 -49.40 -30.67 6.40
CA ASP A 83 -50.70 -31.33 6.27
C ASP A 83 -51.83 -30.33 6.01
#